data_AF-A0A1C7GXL9-F1
#
_entry.id   AF-A0A1C7GXL9-F1
#
_cell.length_a   1.000
_cell.length_b   1.000
_cell.length_c   1.000
_cell.angle_alpha   90.00
_cell.angle_beta   90.00
_cell.angle_gamma   90.00
#
_symmetry.space_group_name_H-M   'P 1'
#
loop_
_entity.id
_entity.type
_entity.pdbx_description
1 polymer ?
#
loop_
_entity_poly.entity_id
_entity_poly.type
_entity_poly.pdbx_seq_one_letter_code
_entity_poly.pdbx_strand_id
1 'polypeptide(L)'
;MLHSKYYKKETNEDKKTSAAFENLMLLPDNVFWPIFRTSCFDAPNLPFQSGKLISYDFWPHWDRTGTDHANYVEPDSFLEFEAFNVIIEGRQALVYKCIWLSLLTSVDKYAKELDNTALPGYDASATRR
;
A
#
# COMPACT_ATOMS: atom_id res chain seq x y z
N MET A 1 2.27 18.98 4.56
CA MET A 1 1.26 17.92 4.61
C MET A 1 1.30 17.25 3.24
N LEU A 2 1.75 16.00 3.14
CA LEU A 2 1.74 15.27 1.87
C LEU A 2 0.27 14.99 1.55
N HIS A 3 -0.22 15.59 0.46
CA HIS A 3 -1.56 15.32 -0.04
C HIS A 3 -1.45 14.22 -1.08
N SER A 4 -2.25 13.17 -0.91
CA SER A 4 -2.39 12.12 -1.91
C SER A 4 -2.79 12.74 -3.26
N LYS A 5 -2.09 12.36 -4.33
CA LYS A 5 -2.45 12.79 -5.70
C LYS A 5 -3.68 12.04 -6.23
N TYR A 6 -4.03 10.92 -5.60
CA TYR A 6 -5.16 10.07 -5.95
C TYR A 6 -6.42 10.36 -5.14
N TYR A 7 -6.39 11.35 -4.25
CA TYR A 7 -7.54 11.77 -3.46
C TYR A 7 -8.74 12.12 -4.36
N LYS A 8 -9.81 11.32 -4.28
CA LYS A 8 -11.08 11.60 -4.96
C LYS A 8 -11.97 12.42 -4.04
N LYS A 9 -12.26 13.66 -4.45
CA LYS A 9 -13.00 14.68 -3.68
C LYS A 9 -14.40 14.27 -3.22
N GLU A 10 -14.97 13.21 -3.79
CA GLU A 10 -16.35 12.73 -3.57
C GLU A 10 -16.40 11.31 -2.97
N THR A 11 -15.28 10.80 -2.45
CA THR A 11 -15.24 9.47 -1.82
C THR A 11 -15.13 9.57 -0.31
N ASN A 12 -15.59 8.55 0.42
CA ASN A 12 -15.35 8.40 1.87
C ASN A 12 -13.90 8.00 2.19
N GLU A 13 -12.96 8.27 1.27
CA GLU A 13 -11.55 7.93 1.37
C GLU A 13 -10.90 8.65 2.55
N ASP A 14 -10.29 7.87 3.44
CA ASP A 14 -9.45 8.41 4.49
C ASP A 14 -8.13 8.93 3.89
N LYS A 15 -7.92 10.24 3.88
CA LYS A 15 -6.70 10.86 3.31
C LYS A 15 -5.39 10.33 3.90
N LYS A 16 -5.42 9.84 5.14
CA LYS A 16 -4.24 9.26 5.79
C LYS A 16 -3.92 7.88 5.23
N THR A 17 -4.95 7.16 4.81
CA THR A 17 -4.84 5.84 4.21
C THR A 17 -4.07 5.89 2.91
N SER A 18 -4.55 6.69 1.95
CA SER A 18 -3.86 6.83 0.67
C SER A 18 -2.48 7.45 0.81
N ALA A 19 -2.29 8.45 1.67
CA ALA A 19 -0.97 9.03 1.92
C ALA A 19 0.04 8.02 2.49
N ALA A 20 -0.38 7.11 3.38
CA ALA A 20 0.51 6.07 3.92
C ALA A 20 0.92 5.07 2.84
N PHE A 21 -0.06 4.59 2.05
CA PHE A 21 0.19 3.65 0.97
C PHE A 21 1.02 4.25 -0.15
N GLU A 22 0.73 5.47 -0.59
CA GLU A 22 1.52 6.14 -1.63
C GLU A 22 3.01 6.20 -1.29
N ASN A 23 3.36 6.49 -0.03
CA ASN A 23 4.76 6.46 0.41
C ASN A 23 5.33 5.04 0.41
N LEU A 24 4.55 4.03 0.81
CA LEU A 24 4.98 2.63 0.76
C LEU A 24 5.26 2.16 -0.68
N MET A 25 4.45 2.62 -1.64
CA MET A 25 4.56 2.27 -3.06
C MET A 25 5.76 2.93 -3.75
N LEU A 26 6.44 3.90 -3.11
CA LEU A 26 7.71 4.44 -3.60
C LEU A 26 8.90 3.50 -3.32
N LEU A 27 8.72 2.53 -2.43
CA LEU A 27 9.76 1.56 -2.10
C LEU A 27 9.87 0.51 -3.22
N PRO A 28 11.08 -0.01 -3.50
CA PRO A 28 11.25 -1.17 -4.37
C PRO A 28 10.38 -2.35 -3.91
N ASP A 29 9.84 -3.14 -4.85
CA ASP A 29 8.92 -4.26 -4.55
C ASP A 29 9.46 -5.24 -3.50
N ASN A 30 10.77 -5.51 -3.53
CA ASN A 30 11.46 -6.40 -2.59
C ASN A 30 11.62 -5.81 -1.17
N VAL A 31 11.31 -4.53 -0.98
CA VAL A 31 11.24 -3.86 0.32
C VAL A 31 9.78 -3.65 0.73
N PHE A 32 8.96 -3.15 -0.20
CA PHE A 32 7.53 -2.92 0.00
C PHE A 32 6.79 -4.20 0.43
N TRP A 33 6.92 -5.30 -0.31
CA TRP A 33 6.13 -6.50 -0.08
C TRP A 33 6.40 -7.15 1.28
N PRO A 34 7.65 -7.34 1.75
CA PRO A 34 7.91 -7.86 3.09
C PRO A 34 7.26 -7.01 4.20
N ILE A 35 7.32 -5.68 4.09
CA ILE A 35 6.71 -4.76 5.06
C ILE A 35 5.19 -4.92 5.07
N PHE A 36 4.59 -4.93 3.87
CA PHE A 36 3.16 -5.10 3.71
C PHE A 36 2.70 -6.47 4.25
N ARG A 37 3.31 -7.57 3.77
CA ARG A 37 3.00 -8.95 4.16
C ARG A 37 3.06 -9.15 5.66
N THR A 38 4.13 -8.66 6.31
CA THR A 38 4.30 -8.81 7.78
C THR A 38 3.31 -7.99 8.59
N SER A 39 2.76 -6.92 8.00
CA SER A 39 1.68 -6.13 8.60
C SER A 39 0.31 -6.81 8.46
N CYS A 40 0.21 -7.89 7.68
CA CYS A 40 -1.02 -8.62 7.47
C CYS A 40 -1.28 -9.67 8.55
N PHE A 41 -2.52 -9.74 9.06
CA PHE A 41 -2.85 -10.76 10.06
C PHE A 41 -2.66 -12.17 9.50
N ASP A 42 -3.01 -12.35 8.23
CA ASP A 42 -2.90 -13.62 7.51
C ASP A 42 -1.56 -13.77 6.77
N ALA A 43 -0.50 -13.12 7.28
CA ALA A 43 0.84 -13.18 6.71
C ALA A 43 1.30 -14.60 6.35
N PRO A 44 1.06 -15.65 7.16
CA PRO A 44 1.51 -17.01 6.82
C PRO A 44 0.95 -17.56 5.51
N ASN A 45 -0.27 -17.18 5.14
CA ASN A 45 -0.96 -17.65 3.94
C ASN A 45 -0.68 -16.78 2.69
N LEU A 46 -0.04 -15.63 2.87
CA LEU A 46 0.35 -14.77 1.76
C LEU A 46 1.62 -15.28 1.06
N PRO A 47 1.77 -15.07 -0.26
CA PRO A 47 3.00 -15.42 -0.97
C PRO A 47 4.25 -14.80 -0.35
N PHE A 48 5.35 -15.55 -0.30
CA PHE A 48 6.61 -15.03 0.25
C PHE A 48 7.22 -13.94 -0.65
N GLN A 49 7.02 -14.06 -1.97
CA GLN A 49 7.45 -13.08 -2.97
C GLN A 49 6.24 -12.53 -3.70
N SER A 50 6.23 -11.21 -3.93
CA SER A 50 5.19 -10.53 -4.70
C SER A 50 5.35 -10.61 -6.21
N GLY A 51 6.60 -10.72 -6.70
CA GLY A 51 6.91 -10.26 -8.04
C GLY A 51 6.85 -8.73 -8.09
N LYS A 52 6.67 -8.17 -9.29
CA LYS A 52 6.53 -6.71 -9.47
C LYS A 52 5.12 -6.23 -9.18
N LEU A 53 5.00 -5.06 -8.56
CA LEU A 53 3.75 -4.31 -8.51
C LEU A 53 3.46 -3.74 -9.90
N ILE A 54 2.31 -4.12 -10.47
CA ILE A 54 1.86 -3.69 -11.81
C ILE A 54 1.02 -2.42 -11.69
N SER A 55 0.03 -2.42 -10.79
CA SER A 55 -0.90 -1.32 -10.61
C SER A 55 -1.46 -1.29 -9.19
N TYR A 56 -2.01 -0.14 -8.80
CA TYR A 56 -2.76 0.01 -7.57
C TYR A 56 -3.86 1.05 -7.74
N ASP A 57 -4.99 0.81 -7.08
CA ASP A 57 -6.14 1.71 -7.05
C ASP A 57 -6.65 1.87 -5.62
N PHE A 58 -6.94 3.11 -5.24
CA PHE A 58 -7.64 3.43 -4.00
C PHE A 58 -9.13 3.64 -4.29
N TRP A 59 -9.98 2.97 -3.50
CA TRP A 59 -11.44 3.05 -3.66
C TRP A 59 -11.93 2.82 -5.10
N PRO A 60 -11.54 1.73 -5.79
CA PRO A 60 -12.05 1.46 -7.11
C PRO A 60 -13.55 1.15 -7.04
N HIS A 61 -14.32 1.66 -8.01
CA HIS A 61 -15.75 1.41 -8.10
C HIS A 61 -15.95 0.26 -9.08
N TRP A 62 -16.14 -0.95 -8.55
CA TRP A 62 -16.35 -2.14 -9.36
C TRP A 62 -17.83 -2.42 -9.56
N ASP A 63 -18.15 -2.93 -10.76
CA ASP A 63 -19.50 -3.39 -11.05
C ASP A 63 -19.87 -4.58 -10.14
N ARG A 64 -21.14 -4.65 -9.76
CA ARG A 64 -21.64 -5.66 -8.82
C ARG A 64 -21.81 -7.05 -9.42
N THR A 65 -21.60 -7.24 -10.73
CA THR A 65 -21.84 -8.51 -11.42
C THR A 65 -21.11 -9.65 -10.72
N GLY A 66 -21.87 -10.70 -10.37
CA GLY A 66 -21.34 -11.86 -9.66
C GLY A 66 -21.24 -11.71 -8.14
N THR A 67 -21.83 -10.67 -7.55
CA THR A 67 -21.88 -10.46 -6.08
C THR A 67 -23.31 -10.21 -5.59
N ASP A 68 -23.53 -10.39 -4.28
CA ASP A 68 -24.81 -10.10 -3.61
C ASP A 68 -25.00 -8.61 -3.26
N HIS A 69 -24.10 -7.72 -3.71
CA HIS A 69 -24.18 -6.29 -3.41
C HIS A 69 -25.29 -5.62 -4.22
N ALA A 70 -25.96 -4.63 -3.62
CA ALA A 70 -27.11 -3.97 -4.23
C ALA A 70 -26.74 -3.01 -5.37
N ASN A 71 -25.60 -2.33 -5.26
CA ASN A 71 -25.22 -1.23 -6.16
C ASN A 71 -23.87 -1.47 -6.85
N TYR A 72 -22.80 -1.58 -6.07
CA TYR A 72 -21.43 -1.73 -6.54
C TYR A 72 -20.58 -2.39 -5.43
N VAL A 73 -19.35 -2.77 -5.78
CA VAL A 73 -18.33 -3.22 -4.82
C VAL A 73 -17.22 -2.17 -4.78
N GLU A 74 -16.86 -1.73 -3.58
CA GLU A 74 -15.84 -0.71 -3.34
C GLU A 74 -14.87 -1.19 -2.26
N PRO A 75 -13.76 -1.84 -2.65
CA PRO A 75 -12.71 -2.14 -1.70
C PRO A 75 -11.95 -0.87 -1.31
N ASP A 76 -11.35 -0.83 -0.12
CA ASP A 76 -10.55 0.33 0.28
C ASP A 76 -9.32 0.51 -0.64
N SER A 77 -8.68 -0.59 -1.02
CA SER A 77 -7.56 -0.58 -1.97
C SER A 77 -7.43 -1.88 -2.74
N PHE A 78 -6.94 -1.78 -3.96
CA PHE A 78 -6.61 -2.90 -4.82
C PHE A 78 -5.16 -2.78 -5.28
N LEU A 79 -4.39 -3.86 -5.15
CA LEU A 79 -3.00 -3.97 -5.63
C LEU A 79 -2.89 -5.14 -6.60
N GLU A 80 -2.32 -4.91 -7.76
CA GLU A 80 -2.07 -5.92 -8.78
C GLU A 80 -0.57 -6.23 -8.84
N PHE A 81 -0.21 -7.49 -8.67
CA PHE A 81 1.15 -7.98 -8.87
C PHE A 81 1.20 -8.99 -10.01
N GLU A 82 2.41 -9.26 -10.54
CA GLU A 82 2.62 -10.24 -11.62
C GLU A 82 2.01 -11.63 -11.35
N ALA A 83 1.97 -12.07 -10.09
CA ALA A 83 1.55 -13.42 -9.73
C ALA A 83 0.20 -13.50 -9.02
N PHE A 84 -0.30 -12.39 -8.45
CA PHE A 84 -1.55 -12.37 -7.67
C PHE A 84 -2.05 -10.94 -7.46
N ASN A 85 -3.29 -10.84 -7.01
CA ASN A 85 -3.92 -9.57 -6.64
C ASN A 85 -4.20 -9.54 -5.14
N VAL A 86 -4.14 -8.34 -4.57
CA VAL A 86 -4.47 -8.08 -3.17
C VAL A 86 -5.63 -7.09 -3.11
N ILE A 87 -6.66 -7.45 -2.36
CA ILE A 87 -7.76 -6.56 -1.99
C ILE A 87 -7.59 -6.21 -0.52
N ILE A 88 -7.70 -4.93 -0.19
CA ILE A 88 -7.56 -4.40 1.16
C ILE A 88 -8.90 -3.82 1.59
N GLU A 89 -9.35 -4.21 2.79
CA GLU A 89 -10.65 -3.82 3.36
C GLU A 89 -10.50 -3.32 4.81
N GLY A 90 -11.05 -2.15 5.10
CA GLY A 90 -10.81 -1.39 6.33
C GLY A 90 -11.57 -1.89 7.55
N ARG A 91 -12.63 -2.68 7.37
CA ARG A 91 -13.32 -3.34 8.50
C ARG A 91 -13.91 -4.71 8.12
N GLN A 92 -13.15 -5.74 8.48
CA GLN A 92 -13.64 -6.99 9.07
C GLN A 92 -14.70 -7.74 8.23
N ALA A 93 -14.44 -7.98 6.94
CA ALA A 93 -15.11 -9.05 6.21
C ALA A 93 -14.20 -9.60 5.10
N LEU A 94 -13.75 -10.84 5.33
CA LEU A 94 -13.30 -11.89 4.39
C LEU A 94 -12.23 -11.58 3.32
N VAL A 95 -11.06 -12.18 3.59
CA VAL A 95 -9.89 -12.48 2.75
C VAL A 95 -8.83 -11.35 2.66
N TYR A 96 -7.67 -11.60 3.29
CA TYR A 96 -6.46 -10.76 3.41
C TYR A 96 -6.55 -9.47 4.23
N LYS A 97 -7.05 -9.55 5.47
CA LYS A 97 -7.06 -8.37 6.35
C LYS A 97 -5.64 -8.03 6.83
N CYS A 98 -5.08 -6.94 6.32
CA CYS A 98 -3.92 -6.31 6.94
C CYS A 98 -4.37 -5.38 8.06
N ILE A 99 -3.71 -5.46 9.22
CA ILE A 99 -4.11 -4.63 10.36
C ILE A 99 -3.54 -3.25 10.10
N TRP A 100 -4.42 -2.29 9.81
CA TRP A 100 -4.12 -0.87 9.61
C TRP A 100 -3.08 -0.32 10.59
N LEU A 101 -3.23 -0.66 11.88
CA LEU A 101 -2.30 -0.24 12.92
C LEU A 101 -0.89 -0.83 12.77
N SER A 102 -0.78 -2.11 12.41
CA SER A 102 0.50 -2.78 12.19
C SER A 102 1.22 -2.23 10.97
N LEU A 103 0.47 -1.91 9.90
CA LEU A 103 1.02 -1.27 8.72
C LEU A 103 1.54 0.12 9.06
N LEU A 104 0.72 0.97 9.68
CA LEU A 104 1.12 2.33 10.09
C LEU A 104 2.36 2.30 11.00
N THR A 105 2.42 1.38 11.95
CA THR A 105 3.58 1.22 12.85
C THR A 105 4.84 0.84 12.07
N SER A 106 4.71 -0.04 11.07
CA SER A 106 5.83 -0.41 10.20
C SER A 106 6.28 0.77 9.35
N VAL A 107 5.35 1.51 8.72
CA VAL A 107 5.66 2.71 7.93
C VAL A 107 6.43 3.73 8.79
N ASP A 108 5.92 4.03 9.97
CA ASP A 108 6.52 5.01 10.88
C ASP A 108 7.91 4.57 11.35
N LYS A 109 8.10 3.27 11.64
CA LYS A 109 9.41 2.71 11.97
C LYS A 109 10.41 2.91 10.82
N TYR A 110 10.05 2.53 9.60
CA TYR A 110 10.96 2.63 8.45
C TYR A 110 11.21 4.10 8.05
N ALA A 111 10.23 4.98 8.18
CA ALA A 111 10.43 6.41 7.98
C ALA A 111 11.48 6.98 8.94
N LYS A 112 11.41 6.60 10.23
CA LYS A 112 12.42 6.99 11.22
C LYS A 112 13.78 6.36 10.96
N GLU A 113 13.84 5.11 10.50
CA GLU A 113 15.11 4.49 10.09
C GLU A 113 15.73 5.23 8.90
N LEU A 114 14.92 5.63 7.92
CA LEU A 114 15.36 6.41 6.76
C LEU A 114 15.94 7.77 7.17
N ASP A 115 15.27 8.49 8.07
CA ASP A 115 15.75 9.77 8.61
C ASP A 115 17.07 9.63 9.38
N ASN A 116 17.31 8.47 10.01
CA ASN A 116 18.53 8.18 10.75
C ASN A 116 19.68 7.65 9.87
N THR A 117 19.38 7.14 8.68
CA THR A 117 20.40 6.84 7.68
C THR A 117 20.80 8.11 6.96
N ALA A 118 21.97 8.67 7.30
CA ALA A 118 22.60 9.69 6.48
C ALA A 118 22.86 9.11 5.07
N LEU A 119 21.98 9.43 4.12
CA LEU A 119 22.28 9.21 2.71
C LEU A 119 23.55 10.01 2.40
N PRO A 120 24.63 9.39 1.89
CA PRO A 120 25.75 10.16 1.41
C PRO A 120 25.22 11.15 0.38
N GLY A 121 25.51 12.43 0.60
CA GLY A 121 25.02 13.50 -0.25
C GLY A 121 25.28 13.16 -1.72
N TYR A 122 24.25 13.38 -2.54
CA TYR A 122 24.33 13.27 -4.01
C TYR A 122 25.32 14.29 -4.63
N ASP A 123 25.92 15.15 -3.80
CA ASP A 123 26.92 16.16 -4.14
C ASP A 123 28.31 15.57 -4.44
N ALA A 124 28.63 14.37 -3.95
CA ALA A 124 29.94 13.75 -4.19
C ALA A 124 30.17 13.30 -5.66
N SER A 125 29.11 13.10 -6.46
CA SER A 125 29.25 12.70 -7.87
C SER A 125 29.36 13.87 -8.85
N ALA A 126 28.97 15.08 -8.43
CA ALA A 126 28.92 16.26 -9.30
C ALA A 126 30.24 17.07 -9.35
N THR A 127 31.20 16.79 -8.46
CA THR A 127 32.48 17.55 -8.39
C THR A 127 33.63 16.93 -9.17
N ARG A 128 33.41 15.83 -9.91
CA ARG A 128 34.41 15.24 -10.82
C ARG A 128 33.91 15.25 -12.27
N ARG A 129 33.89 16.42 -12.88
CA ARG A 129 33.94 16.61 -14.34
C ARG A 129 34.87 17.74 -14.67
#